data_AF-A0A8S0VC31-F1
#
_entry.id   AF-A0A8S0VC31-F1
#
_cell.length_a   1.000
_cell.length_b   1.000
_cell.length_c   1.000
_cell.angle_alpha   90.00
_cell.angle_beta   90.00
_cell.angle_gamma   90.00
#
_symmetry.space_group_name_H-M   'P 1'
#
loop_
_entity.id
_entity.type
_entity.pdbx_description
1 polymer ?
#
loop_
_entity_poly.entity_id
_entity_poly.type
_entity_poly.pdbx_seq_one_letter_code
_entity_poly.pdbx_strand_id
1 'polypeptide(L)'
;MIVSFFIIFLFPPANFFFLIGYSIQAFITQDSDDRDFLFKNLRSYDVPVINHVGDEGQHRNPFQTTEEMLKLGISSRLDQVFEAPHAVKDVLTSQFGLEHSYIGSKETDQKADQVLGLRIMDVWTPENHYRWSRSRYGDHVSASVESVTRSQLLLCNLDVGEIERLKSRKTELEDTISTIDSDLKALQMELRQKEDEAAEHRREREEIVNMSQKEKKKRREMENLVHQRRIKLKSIERENDPDVSITKVIDQVKELKIQRFQCAMEIK
;
A
#
# COMPACT_ATOMS: atom_id res chain seq x y z
N MET A 1 -18.55 43.91 -25.64
CA MET A 1 -17.88 42.58 -25.78
C MET A 1 -18.24 41.75 -24.56
N ILE A 2 -19.16 40.80 -24.69
CA ILE A 2 -19.66 40.01 -23.56
C ILE A 2 -18.64 38.92 -23.28
N VAL A 3 -18.06 38.90 -22.09
CA VAL A 3 -17.11 37.86 -21.71
C VAL A 3 -17.66 37.08 -20.53
N SER A 4 -18.12 35.86 -20.81
CA SER A 4 -18.37 34.86 -19.77
C SER A 4 -17.03 34.34 -19.26
N PHE A 5 -16.74 34.56 -17.98
CA PHE A 5 -15.50 34.11 -17.36
C PHE A 5 -15.78 33.13 -16.22
N PHE A 6 -15.12 31.98 -16.28
CA PHE A 6 -14.94 31.08 -15.15
C PHE A 6 -13.71 31.54 -14.36
N ILE A 7 -13.88 31.77 -13.06
CA ILE A 7 -12.80 32.21 -12.18
C ILE A 7 -12.05 30.98 -11.66
N ILE A 8 -10.72 30.97 -11.80
CA ILE A 8 -9.85 29.92 -11.26
C ILE A 8 -9.26 30.45 -9.95
N PHE A 9 -9.66 29.87 -8.82
CA PHE A 9 -9.01 30.10 -7.53
C PHE A 9 -8.08 28.92 -7.22
N LEU A 10 -6.87 29.21 -6.75
CA LEU A 10 -5.89 28.15 -6.50
C LEU A 10 -5.97 27.55 -5.09
N PHE A 11 -6.58 28.21 -4.10
CA PHE A 11 -7.04 27.61 -2.82
C PHE A 11 -7.77 28.67 -1.98
N PRO A 12 -9.08 28.87 -2.14
CA PRO A 12 -9.86 29.74 -1.27
C PRO A 12 -10.73 28.93 -0.28
N PRO A 13 -11.04 29.49 0.89
CA PRO A 13 -11.99 28.91 1.83
C PRO A 13 -13.40 28.92 1.24
N ALA A 14 -14.12 27.82 1.46
CA ALA A 14 -15.22 27.43 0.62
C ALA A 14 -16.56 28.16 0.86
N ASN A 15 -16.75 28.84 2.00
CA ASN A 15 -17.94 29.68 2.26
C ASN A 15 -17.86 31.04 1.57
N PHE A 16 -16.69 31.42 1.06
CA PHE A 16 -16.58 32.56 0.16
C PHE A 16 -17.59 32.42 -1.00
N PHE A 17 -17.84 31.19 -1.43
CA PHE A 17 -18.72 30.87 -2.55
C PHE A 17 -20.21 30.84 -2.20
N PHE A 18 -20.60 30.74 -0.92
CA PHE A 18 -22.02 30.80 -0.53
C PHE A 18 -22.52 32.25 -0.49
N LEU A 19 -21.67 33.19 -0.05
CA LEU A 19 -21.93 34.64 -0.13
C LEU A 19 -21.87 35.17 -1.58
N ILE A 20 -21.06 34.57 -2.45
CA ILE A 20 -20.94 34.93 -3.89
C ILE A 20 -21.84 34.05 -4.77
N GLY A 21 -22.67 33.16 -4.19
CA GLY A 21 -23.48 32.20 -4.96
C GLY A 21 -24.41 32.86 -5.98
N TYR A 22 -24.95 34.04 -5.65
CA TYR A 22 -25.77 34.85 -6.57
C TYR A 22 -24.93 35.66 -7.58
N SER A 23 -23.64 35.86 -7.34
CA SER A 23 -22.79 36.79 -8.11
C SER A 23 -21.79 36.11 -9.03
N ILE A 24 -21.44 34.83 -8.81
CA ILE A 24 -20.69 34.03 -9.79
C ILE A 24 -21.53 33.77 -11.05
N GLN A 25 -22.86 33.80 -10.92
CA GLN A 25 -23.79 33.71 -12.05
C GLN A 25 -24.10 35.07 -12.67
N ALA A 26 -23.42 36.16 -12.31
CA ALA A 26 -23.68 37.48 -12.85
C ALA A 26 -22.92 37.74 -14.15
N PHE A 27 -23.54 38.49 -15.07
CA PHE A 27 -22.85 39.02 -16.25
C PHE A 27 -22.22 40.37 -15.93
N ILE A 28 -20.94 40.53 -16.25
CA ILE A 28 -20.23 41.79 -16.12
C ILE A 28 -20.11 42.42 -17.51
N THR A 29 -20.67 43.62 -17.64
CA THR A 29 -20.65 44.45 -18.86
C THR A 29 -19.72 45.62 -18.65
N GLN A 30 -19.08 46.10 -19.72
CA GLN A 30 -18.22 47.29 -19.68
C GLN A 30 -18.91 48.53 -20.29
N ASP A 31 -20.05 48.32 -20.94
CA ASP A 31 -20.86 49.35 -21.58
C ASP A 31 -22.27 49.31 -20.99
N SER A 32 -22.83 50.49 -20.71
CA SER A 32 -24.22 50.66 -20.27
C SER A 32 -25.24 50.17 -21.30
N ASP A 33 -24.94 50.24 -22.60
CA ASP A 33 -25.86 49.77 -23.65
C ASP A 33 -25.93 48.24 -23.66
N ASP A 34 -24.78 47.57 -23.57
CA ASP A 34 -24.67 46.11 -23.42
C ASP A 34 -25.38 45.64 -22.13
N ARG A 35 -25.23 46.39 -21.02
CA ARG A 35 -25.95 46.13 -19.76
C ARG A 35 -27.45 46.14 -19.98
N ASP A 36 -27.99 47.20 -20.57
CA ASP A 36 -29.43 47.39 -20.73
C ASP A 36 -30.03 46.37 -21.69
N PHE A 37 -29.27 45.98 -22.71
CA PHE A 37 -29.63 44.89 -23.60
C PHE A 37 -29.72 43.56 -22.85
N LEU A 38 -28.68 43.18 -22.10
CA LEU A 38 -28.67 41.92 -21.35
C LEU A 38 -29.73 41.91 -20.24
N PHE A 39 -29.89 43.02 -19.51
CA PHE A 39 -30.89 43.11 -18.46
C PHE A 39 -32.32 42.94 -18.99
N LYS A 40 -32.64 43.49 -20.18
CA LYS A 40 -33.94 43.31 -20.82
C LYS A 40 -34.19 41.85 -21.24
N ASN A 41 -33.18 41.21 -21.83
CA ASN A 41 -33.31 39.84 -22.36
C ASN A 41 -33.23 38.76 -21.26
N LEU A 42 -32.50 39.01 -20.17
CA LEU A 42 -32.25 38.04 -19.10
C LEU A 42 -33.16 38.24 -17.87
N ARG A 43 -34.08 39.21 -17.91
CA ARG A 43 -35.01 39.49 -16.81
C ARG A 43 -35.82 38.26 -16.37
N SER A 44 -36.20 37.39 -17.30
CA SER A 44 -36.97 36.17 -16.99
C SER A 44 -36.18 35.09 -16.26
N TYR A 45 -34.84 35.18 -16.29
CA TYR A 45 -33.94 34.18 -15.74
C TYR A 45 -33.33 34.57 -14.39
N ASP A 46 -33.72 35.73 -13.83
CA ASP A 46 -33.23 36.27 -12.56
C ASP A 46 -31.70 36.35 -12.47
N VAL A 47 -31.06 36.64 -13.61
CA VAL A 47 -29.59 36.73 -13.70
C VAL A 47 -29.16 38.18 -13.45
N PRO A 48 -28.30 38.45 -12.46
CA PRO A 48 -27.77 39.80 -12.24
C PRO A 48 -26.88 40.24 -13.39
N VAL A 49 -27.07 41.49 -13.86
CA VAL A 49 -26.20 42.11 -14.86
C VAL A 49 -25.55 43.34 -14.23
N ILE A 50 -24.23 43.27 -14.05
CA ILE A 50 -23.41 44.29 -13.40
C ILE A 50 -22.72 45.10 -14.50
N ASN A 51 -22.69 46.41 -14.34
CA ASN A 51 -21.93 47.29 -15.23
C ASN A 51 -20.67 47.77 -14.53
N HIS A 52 -19.55 47.42 -15.13
CA HIS A 52 -18.21 47.82 -14.74
C HIS A 52 -17.76 48.93 -15.70
N VAL A 53 -18.07 50.17 -15.32
CA VAL A 53 -17.44 51.34 -15.93
C VAL A 53 -16.11 51.48 -15.22
N GLY A 54 -15.01 51.19 -15.92
CA GLY A 54 -13.68 51.13 -15.32
C GLY A 54 -13.39 52.37 -14.50
N ASP A 55 -13.23 52.20 -13.19
CA ASP A 55 -12.77 53.28 -12.32
C ASP A 55 -11.25 53.23 -12.33
N GLU A 56 -10.62 54.19 -13.03
CA GLU A 56 -9.16 54.39 -13.03
C GLU A 56 -8.62 54.80 -11.64
N GLY A 57 -9.48 54.92 -10.62
CA GLY A 57 -9.17 55.56 -9.34
C GLY A 57 -9.10 54.67 -8.10
N GLN A 58 -9.33 53.36 -8.15
CA GLN A 58 -9.24 52.55 -6.92
C GLN A 58 -7.79 52.27 -6.56
N HIS A 59 -7.26 53.13 -5.67
CA HIS A 59 -6.04 52.91 -4.90
C HIS A 59 -6.12 51.56 -4.18
N ARG A 60 -5.71 50.48 -4.86
CA ARG A 60 -5.52 49.18 -4.23
C ARG A 60 -4.39 49.37 -3.22
N ASN A 61 -4.77 49.45 -1.94
CA ASN A 61 -3.78 49.52 -0.87
C ASN A 61 -2.83 48.34 -1.03
N PRO A 62 -1.51 48.58 -1.17
CA PRO A 62 -0.54 47.51 -1.28
C PRO A 62 -0.64 46.69 0.01
N PHE A 63 -0.98 45.41 -0.13
CA PHE A 63 -0.98 44.51 1.01
C PHE A 63 0.46 44.35 1.50
N GLN A 64 0.71 44.74 2.73
CA GLN A 64 1.98 44.52 3.42
C GLN A 64 1.72 43.55 4.58
N THR A 65 2.23 42.33 4.46
CA THR A 65 2.15 41.35 5.52
C THR A 65 3.04 41.79 6.68
N THR A 66 2.46 42.08 7.83
CA THR A 66 3.24 42.35 9.05
C THR A 66 3.65 41.04 9.73
N GLU A 67 4.74 41.06 10.49
CA GLU A 67 5.22 39.89 11.23
C GLU A 67 4.19 39.38 12.24
N GLU A 68 3.37 40.28 12.79
CA GLU A 68 2.28 39.95 13.73
C GLU A 68 1.16 39.15 13.06
N MET A 69 0.83 39.48 11.80
CA MET A 69 -0.16 38.73 11.01
C MET A 69 0.30 37.30 10.77
N LEU A 70 1.58 37.12 10.40
CA LEU A 70 2.17 35.80 10.19
C LEU A 70 2.18 34.96 11.49
N LYS A 71 2.47 35.58 12.65
CA LYS A 71 2.45 34.91 13.97
C LYS A 71 1.05 34.43 14.38
N LEU A 72 0.01 35.09 13.89
CA LEU A 72 -1.38 34.67 14.05
C LEU A 72 -1.85 33.71 12.96
N GLY A 73 -0.97 33.28 12.05
CA GLY A 73 -1.29 32.36 10.96
C GLY A 73 -2.00 33.00 9.76
N ILE A 74 -2.05 34.34 9.69
CA ILE A 74 -2.62 35.06 8.55
C ILE A 74 -1.58 35.11 7.44
N SER A 75 -1.92 34.52 6.30
CA SER A 75 -0.99 34.31 5.19
C SER A 75 -1.08 35.40 4.13
N SER A 76 -2.30 35.74 3.73
CA SER A 76 -2.58 36.54 2.54
C SER A 76 -3.95 37.20 2.63
N ARG A 77 -4.19 38.13 1.70
CA ARG A 77 -5.50 38.76 1.51
C ARG A 77 -6.27 38.08 0.39
N LEU A 78 -7.59 38.07 0.48
CA LEU A 78 -8.45 37.27 -0.39
C LEU A 78 -8.43 37.73 -1.86
N ASP A 79 -8.18 39.01 -2.14
CA ASP A 79 -7.95 39.54 -3.48
C ASP A 79 -6.66 39.02 -4.17
N GLN A 80 -5.71 38.48 -3.41
CA GLN A 80 -4.42 38.02 -3.94
C GLN A 80 -4.39 36.53 -4.30
N VAL A 81 -5.34 35.73 -3.82
CA VAL A 81 -5.29 34.26 -3.98
C VAL A 81 -6.01 33.74 -5.21
N PHE A 82 -6.54 34.64 -6.05
CA PHE A 82 -7.27 34.25 -7.25
C PHE A 82 -6.92 35.08 -8.46
N GLU A 83 -6.98 34.39 -9.59
CA GLU A 83 -6.71 34.93 -10.90
C GLU A 83 -8.02 35.10 -11.65
N ALA A 84 -8.26 36.33 -12.09
CA ALA A 84 -9.44 36.70 -12.85
C ALA A 84 -9.10 37.92 -13.73
N PRO A 85 -9.82 38.09 -14.85
CA PRO A 85 -9.75 39.31 -15.64
C PRO A 85 -10.00 40.55 -14.77
N HIS A 86 -9.35 41.66 -15.11
CA HIS A 86 -9.35 42.88 -14.30
C HIS A 86 -10.75 43.32 -13.87
N ALA A 87 -11.68 43.44 -14.82
CA ALA A 87 -13.06 43.85 -14.56
C ALA A 87 -13.80 42.90 -13.60
N VAL A 88 -13.53 41.59 -13.67
CA VAL A 88 -14.10 40.60 -12.76
C VAL A 88 -13.50 40.75 -11.37
N LYS A 89 -12.17 40.92 -11.29
CA LYS A 89 -11.46 41.09 -10.03
C LYS A 89 -11.92 42.36 -9.31
N ASP A 90 -12.14 43.46 -10.03
CA ASP A 90 -12.63 44.73 -9.47
C ASP A 90 -14.07 44.64 -8.98
N VAL A 91 -14.96 44.04 -9.78
CA VAL A 91 -16.36 43.84 -9.36
C VAL A 91 -16.42 42.98 -8.10
N LEU A 92 -15.67 41.88 -8.05
CA LEU A 92 -15.65 41.02 -6.87
C LEU A 92 -15.05 41.74 -5.65
N THR A 93 -13.94 42.46 -5.85
CA THR A 93 -13.29 43.25 -4.79
C THR A 93 -14.25 44.30 -4.25
N SER A 94 -14.86 45.10 -5.12
CA SER A 94 -15.79 46.17 -4.71
C SER A 94 -17.12 45.68 -4.12
N GLN A 95 -17.70 44.57 -4.62
CA GLN A 95 -18.97 44.06 -4.09
C GLN A 95 -18.81 43.33 -2.76
N PHE A 96 -17.69 42.62 -2.57
CA PHE A 96 -17.49 41.74 -1.42
C PHE A 96 -16.44 42.25 -0.43
N GLY A 97 -15.78 43.37 -0.72
CA GLY A 97 -14.76 43.96 0.15
C GLY A 97 -13.53 43.06 0.32
N LEU A 98 -13.09 42.39 -0.75
CA LEU A 98 -12.01 41.39 -0.70
C LEU A 98 -10.68 41.97 -0.23
N GLU A 99 -10.49 43.26 -0.43
CA GLU A 99 -9.37 44.06 0.04
C GLU A 99 -9.36 44.29 1.56
N HIS A 100 -10.39 43.81 2.27
CA HIS A 100 -10.50 43.80 3.72
C HIS A 100 -10.69 42.39 4.31
N SER A 101 -10.74 41.35 3.48
CA SER A 101 -10.87 39.95 3.90
C SER A 101 -9.53 39.21 3.86
N TYR A 102 -9.18 38.55 4.95
CA TYR A 102 -7.88 37.88 5.12
C TYR A 102 -8.01 36.37 5.20
N ILE A 103 -6.93 35.66 4.87
CA ILE A 103 -6.87 34.20 4.89
C ILE A 103 -5.95 33.74 6.02
N GLY A 104 -6.57 33.10 7.00
CA GLY A 104 -5.94 32.47 8.15
C GLY A 104 -5.76 30.97 8.00
N SER A 105 -4.86 30.42 8.82
CA SER A 105 -4.64 28.99 8.95
C SER A 105 -5.46 28.40 10.11
N LYS A 106 -5.26 27.11 10.40
CA LYS A 106 -5.82 26.49 11.62
C LYS A 106 -5.32 27.14 12.92
N GLU A 107 -4.15 27.77 12.89
CA GLU A 107 -3.63 28.50 14.04
C GLU A 107 -4.39 29.81 14.28
N THR A 108 -4.86 30.45 13.21
CA THR A 108 -5.70 31.65 13.28
C THR A 108 -7.05 31.35 13.92
N ASP A 109 -7.61 30.18 13.62
CA ASP A 109 -8.87 29.69 14.21
C ASP A 109 -8.78 29.60 15.75
N GLN A 110 -7.67 29.08 16.27
CA GLN A 110 -7.42 28.97 17.72
C GLN A 110 -7.13 30.32 18.39
N LYS A 111 -6.66 31.31 17.64
CA LYS A 111 -6.25 32.63 18.13
C LYS A 111 -7.14 33.76 17.60
N ALA A 112 -8.38 33.46 17.22
CA ALA A 112 -9.28 34.41 16.55
C ALA A 112 -9.47 35.71 17.35
N ASP A 113 -9.53 35.64 18.69
CA ASP A 113 -9.68 36.81 19.55
C ASP A 113 -8.50 37.79 19.44
N GLN A 114 -7.29 37.29 19.17
CA GLN A 114 -6.08 38.11 19.01
C GLN A 114 -6.07 38.84 17.66
N VAL A 115 -6.82 38.34 16.68
CA VAL A 115 -6.89 38.93 15.34
C VAL A 115 -7.63 40.28 15.35
N LEU A 116 -8.61 40.44 16.25
CA LEU A 116 -9.28 41.73 16.46
C LEU A 116 -8.30 42.84 16.89
N GLY A 117 -7.24 42.48 17.63
CA GLY A 117 -6.17 43.40 18.04
C GLY A 117 -5.41 44.01 16.86
N LEU A 118 -5.35 43.30 15.72
CA LEU A 118 -4.74 43.77 14.47
C LEU A 118 -5.68 44.65 13.64
N ARG A 119 -6.87 44.99 14.16
CA ARG A 119 -7.93 45.74 13.45
C ARG A 119 -8.45 45.04 12.19
N ILE A 120 -8.32 43.72 12.15
CA ILE A 120 -8.85 42.89 11.07
C ILE A 120 -10.27 42.48 11.45
N MET A 121 -11.23 42.75 10.55
CA MET A 121 -12.67 42.58 10.83
C MET A 121 -13.30 41.41 10.04
N ASP A 122 -12.61 40.84 9.06
CA ASP A 122 -13.10 39.73 8.23
C ASP A 122 -11.96 38.74 7.95
N VAL A 123 -12.08 37.50 8.44
CA VAL A 123 -11.05 36.46 8.36
C VAL A 123 -11.65 35.13 7.99
N TRP A 124 -11.04 34.49 7.02
CA TRP A 124 -11.39 33.17 6.56
C TRP A 124 -10.36 32.13 6.98
N THR A 125 -10.80 31.11 7.70
CA THR A 125 -10.01 29.92 8.00
C THR A 125 -10.50 28.74 7.16
N PRO A 126 -9.79 27.59 7.12
CA PRO A 126 -10.23 26.43 6.34
C PRO A 126 -11.61 25.90 6.76
N GLU A 127 -12.00 26.10 8.03
CA GLU A 127 -13.20 25.52 8.62
C GLU A 127 -14.22 26.57 9.07
N ASN A 128 -13.83 27.83 9.30
CA ASN A 128 -14.71 28.90 9.79
C ASN A 128 -14.48 30.24 9.08
N HIS A 129 -15.50 31.08 9.04
CA HIS A 129 -15.45 32.48 8.62
C HIS A 129 -15.81 33.36 9.82
N TYR A 130 -14.89 34.24 10.19
CA TYR A 130 -15.05 35.17 11.30
C TYR A 130 -15.32 36.56 10.77
N ARG A 131 -16.41 37.16 11.23
CA ARG A 131 -16.76 38.55 10.93
C ARG A 131 -17.03 39.31 12.21
N TRP A 132 -16.27 40.38 12.43
CA TRP A 132 -16.50 41.30 13.53
C TRP A 132 -17.19 42.56 13.01
N SER A 133 -18.17 43.04 13.77
CA SER A 133 -18.88 44.29 13.49
C SER A 133 -18.87 45.17 14.74
N ARG A 134 -18.43 46.41 14.60
CA ARG A 134 -18.52 47.41 15.67
C ARG A 134 -19.86 48.13 15.57
N SER A 135 -20.56 48.26 16.69
CA SER A 135 -21.83 48.98 16.74
C SER A 135 -21.64 50.44 16.33
N ARG A 136 -22.59 50.98 15.57
CA ARG A 136 -22.62 52.41 15.23
C ARG A 136 -23.01 53.29 16.42
N TYR A 137 -23.65 52.71 17.43
CA TYR A 137 -24.28 53.43 18.53
C TYR A 137 -23.54 53.25 19.87
N GLY A 138 -22.43 52.51 19.90
CA GLY A 138 -21.62 52.32 21.11
C GLY A 138 -20.34 51.56 20.83
N ASP A 139 -19.48 51.39 21.84
CA ASP A 139 -18.15 50.78 21.66
C ASP A 139 -18.14 49.25 21.71
N HIS A 140 -19.30 48.62 21.48
CA HIS A 140 -19.42 47.17 21.52
C HIS A 140 -19.04 46.58 20.16
N VAL A 141 -18.21 45.53 20.20
CA VAL A 141 -17.88 44.70 19.04
C VAL A 141 -18.62 43.38 19.16
N SER A 142 -19.36 43.02 18.12
CA SER A 142 -20.02 41.70 18.01
C SER A 142 -19.24 40.85 17.01
N ALA A 143 -19.11 39.56 17.32
CA ALA A 143 -18.49 38.58 16.44
C ALA A 143 -19.56 37.63 15.90
N SER A 144 -19.48 37.33 14.60
CA SER A 144 -20.24 36.28 13.93
C SER A 144 -19.25 35.24 13.41
N VAL A 145 -19.58 33.96 13.60
CA VAL A 145 -18.78 32.83 13.14
C VAL A 145 -19.67 31.92 12.33
N GLU A 146 -19.28 31.69 11.07
CA GLU A 146 -19.99 30.82 10.14
C GLU A 146 -19.09 29.65 9.73
N SER A 147 -19.62 28.42 9.72
CA SER A 147 -18.83 27.24 9.37
C SER A 147 -18.64 27.11 7.85
N VAL A 148 -17.38 27.02 7.41
CA VAL A 148 -16.95 26.92 6.02
C VAL A 148 -17.29 25.56 5.44
N THR A 149 -18.32 25.49 4.60
CA THR A 149 -18.73 24.28 3.88
C THR A 149 -18.01 24.18 2.55
N ARG A 150 -17.56 22.98 2.15
CA ARG A 150 -16.82 22.73 0.90
C ARG A 150 -17.64 23.14 -0.34
N SER A 151 -17.06 24.00 -1.17
CA SER A 151 -17.71 24.59 -2.34
C SER A 151 -17.68 23.59 -3.49
N GLN A 152 -18.81 23.46 -4.18
CA GLN A 152 -18.93 22.62 -5.37
C GLN A 152 -18.63 23.39 -6.67
N LEU A 153 -18.67 24.73 -6.64
CA LEU A 153 -18.60 25.58 -7.84
C LEU A 153 -17.21 25.61 -8.49
N LEU A 154 -16.14 25.47 -7.70
CA LEU A 154 -14.76 25.46 -8.20
C LEU A 154 -14.21 24.05 -8.45
N LEU A 155 -14.95 23.01 -8.07
CA LEU A 155 -14.54 21.61 -8.31
C LEU A 155 -14.69 21.20 -9.78
N CYS A 156 -15.32 22.04 -10.61
CA CYS A 156 -15.50 21.79 -12.05
C CYS A 156 -14.20 21.83 -12.87
N ASN A 157 -13.05 22.16 -12.28
CA ASN A 157 -11.73 22.05 -12.91
C ASN A 157 -11.03 20.71 -12.63
N LEU A 158 -11.71 19.73 -12.02
CA LEU A 158 -11.27 18.36 -12.15
C LEU A 158 -11.48 17.97 -13.62
N ASP A 159 -10.40 18.05 -14.41
CA ASP A 159 -10.37 17.61 -15.80
C ASP A 159 -11.03 16.23 -15.87
N VAL A 160 -12.22 16.18 -16.49
CA VAL A 160 -12.99 14.94 -16.65
C VAL A 160 -12.12 13.89 -17.35
N GLY A 161 -11.22 14.34 -18.24
CA GLY A 161 -10.22 13.49 -18.88
C GLY A 161 -9.19 12.91 -17.90
N GLU A 162 -8.73 13.68 -16.92
CA GLU A 162 -7.81 13.16 -15.89
C GLU A 162 -8.50 12.16 -14.96
N ILE A 163 -9.75 12.41 -14.59
CA ILE A 163 -10.54 11.44 -13.81
C ILE A 163 -10.74 10.15 -14.61
N GLU A 164 -11.10 10.26 -15.89
CA GLU A 164 -11.32 9.10 -16.76
C GLU A 164 -10.01 8.31 -16.96
N ARG A 165 -8.90 9.01 -17.21
CA ARG A 165 -7.56 8.40 -17.31
C ARG A 165 -7.16 7.67 -16.04
N LEU A 166 -7.38 8.27 -14.87
CA LEU A 166 -7.09 7.65 -13.58
C LEU A 166 -7.98 6.42 -13.33
N LYS A 167 -9.25 6.47 -13.74
CA LYS A 167 -10.15 5.31 -13.67
C LYS A 167 -9.70 4.18 -14.59
N SER A 168 -9.38 4.48 -15.86
CA SER A 168 -8.84 3.49 -16.80
C SER A 168 -7.55 2.87 -16.28
N ARG A 169 -6.65 3.68 -15.72
CA ARG A 169 -5.40 3.18 -15.15
C ARG A 169 -5.64 2.28 -13.94
N LYS A 170 -6.61 2.62 -13.10
CA LYS A 170 -7.01 1.79 -11.97
C LYS A 170 -7.51 0.42 -12.45
N THR A 171 -8.40 0.38 -13.44
CA THR A 171 -8.94 -0.88 -13.97
C THR A 171 -7.86 -1.75 -14.61
N GLU A 172 -6.92 -1.17 -15.36
CA GLU A 172 -5.78 -1.91 -15.93
C GLU A 172 -4.90 -2.57 -14.84
N LEU A 173 -4.67 -1.85 -13.74
CA LEU A 173 -3.90 -2.37 -12.61
C LEU A 173 -4.66 -3.48 -11.88
N GLU A 174 -5.98 -3.35 -11.71
CA GLU A 174 -6.83 -4.40 -11.13
C GLU A 174 -6.83 -5.67 -11.99
N ASP A 175 -6.89 -5.55 -13.31
CA ASP A 175 -6.79 -6.69 -14.25
C ASP A 175 -5.41 -7.36 -14.19
N THR A 176 -4.35 -6.56 -14.07
CA THR A 176 -2.98 -7.06 -13.91
C THR A 176 -2.83 -7.84 -12.61
N ILE A 177 -3.38 -7.31 -11.50
CA ILE A 177 -3.39 -8.00 -10.19
C ILE A 177 -4.16 -9.32 -10.29
N SER A 178 -5.32 -9.34 -10.93
CA SER A 178 -6.11 -10.55 -11.13
C SER A 178 -5.37 -11.63 -11.93
N THR A 179 -4.58 -11.20 -12.92
CA THR A 179 -3.74 -12.11 -13.71
C THR A 179 -2.64 -12.73 -12.85
N ILE A 180 -1.89 -11.90 -12.12
CA ILE A 180 -0.83 -12.35 -11.22
C ILE A 180 -1.37 -13.30 -10.13
N ASP A 181 -2.55 -13.01 -9.57
CA ASP A 181 -3.18 -13.88 -8.57
C ASP A 181 -3.56 -15.26 -9.14
N SER A 182 -3.99 -15.31 -10.40
CA SER A 182 -4.28 -16.55 -11.11
C SER A 182 -3.00 -17.37 -11.36
N ASP A 183 -1.92 -16.71 -11.79
CA ASP A 183 -0.62 -17.35 -12.00
C ASP A 183 -0.03 -17.89 -10.69
N LEU A 184 -0.15 -17.13 -9.60
CA LEU A 184 0.29 -17.58 -8.27
C LEU A 184 -0.47 -18.83 -7.81
N LYS A 185 -1.78 -18.90 -8.04
CA LYS A 185 -2.57 -20.09 -7.74
C LYS A 185 -2.13 -21.30 -8.56
N ALA A 186 -1.83 -21.10 -9.85
CA ALA A 186 -1.32 -22.17 -10.71
C ALA A 186 0.04 -22.70 -10.22
N LEU A 187 0.97 -21.80 -9.90
CA LEU A 187 2.28 -22.16 -9.34
C LEU A 187 2.15 -22.86 -7.99
N GLN A 188 1.21 -22.45 -7.14
CA GLN A 188 0.97 -23.12 -5.86
C GLN A 188 0.45 -24.54 -6.05
N MET A 189 -0.39 -24.79 -7.05
CA MET A 189 -0.84 -26.14 -7.40
C MET A 189 0.31 -27.00 -7.91
N GLU A 190 1.16 -26.45 -8.79
CA GLU A 190 2.35 -27.16 -9.29
C GLU A 190 3.32 -27.51 -8.16
N LEU A 191 3.54 -26.59 -7.22
CA LEU A 191 4.37 -26.85 -6.04
C LEU A 191 3.84 -28.03 -5.22
N ARG A 192 2.53 -28.05 -4.94
CA ARG A 192 1.91 -29.17 -4.20
C ARG A 192 2.07 -30.49 -4.93
N GLN A 193 1.88 -30.50 -6.26
CA GLN A 193 2.11 -31.69 -7.06
C GLN A 193 3.55 -32.19 -6.95
N LYS A 194 4.53 -31.28 -6.98
CA LYS A 194 5.95 -31.64 -6.82
C LYS A 194 6.28 -32.14 -5.42
N GLU A 195 5.63 -31.61 -4.38
CA GLU A 195 5.77 -32.11 -3.01
C GLU A 195 5.23 -33.53 -2.86
N ASP A 196 4.09 -33.83 -3.49
CA ASP A 196 3.48 -35.16 -3.52
C ASP A 196 4.36 -36.16 -4.29
N GLU A 197 4.86 -35.80 -5.47
CA GLU A 197 5.82 -36.60 -6.25
C GLU A 197 7.09 -36.91 -5.43
N ALA A 198 7.63 -35.90 -4.72
CA ALA A 198 8.79 -36.08 -3.86
C ALA A 198 8.49 -36.97 -2.64
N ALA A 199 7.27 -36.94 -2.10
CA ALA A 199 6.83 -37.84 -1.04
C ALA A 199 6.72 -39.29 -1.53
N GLU A 200 6.21 -39.50 -2.75
CA GLU A 200 6.13 -40.81 -3.38
C GLU A 200 7.52 -41.42 -3.60
N HIS A 201 8.43 -40.69 -4.23
CA HIS A 201 9.81 -41.15 -4.43
C HIS A 201 10.55 -41.46 -3.12
N ARG A 202 10.24 -40.74 -2.03
CA ARG A 202 10.78 -41.06 -0.70
C ARG A 202 10.28 -42.41 -0.19
N ARG A 203 8.98 -42.72 -0.36
CA ARG A 203 8.41 -44.03 0.01
C ARG A 203 9.05 -45.16 -0.80
N GLU A 204 9.14 -45.01 -2.12
CA GLU A 204 9.78 -46.00 -3.01
C GLU A 204 11.23 -46.28 -2.58
N ARG A 205 11.99 -45.22 -2.28
CA ARG A 205 13.37 -45.35 -1.82
C ARG A 205 13.46 -46.12 -0.50
N GLU A 206 12.58 -45.82 0.45
CA GLU A 206 12.53 -46.53 1.75
C GLU A 206 12.20 -48.01 1.57
N GLU A 207 11.26 -48.34 0.68
CA GLU A 207 10.92 -49.73 0.34
C GLU A 207 12.10 -50.49 -0.26
N ILE A 208 12.80 -49.89 -1.24
CA ILE A 208 14.00 -50.47 -1.86
C ILE A 208 15.09 -50.70 -0.81
N VAL A 209 15.32 -49.72 0.07
CA VAL A 209 16.32 -49.84 1.14
C VAL A 209 15.95 -50.97 2.10
N ASN A 210 14.69 -51.07 2.52
CA ASN A 210 14.21 -52.12 3.40
C ASN A 210 14.37 -53.51 2.76
N MET A 211 13.98 -53.66 1.49
CA MET A 211 14.17 -54.89 0.73
C MET A 211 15.66 -55.26 0.60
N SER A 212 16.52 -54.30 0.28
CA SER A 212 17.97 -54.51 0.23
C SER A 212 18.54 -54.98 1.57
N GLN A 213 18.07 -54.39 2.69
CA GLN A 213 18.49 -54.81 4.03
C GLN A 213 18.03 -56.23 4.38
N LYS A 214 16.78 -56.58 4.04
CA LYS A 214 16.24 -57.94 4.23
C LYS A 214 17.05 -58.97 3.45
N GLU A 215 17.36 -58.70 2.18
CA GLU A 215 18.17 -59.60 1.36
C GLU A 215 19.62 -59.70 1.86
N LYS A 216 20.23 -58.59 2.27
CA LYS A 216 21.56 -58.62 2.92
C LYS A 216 21.56 -59.46 4.20
N LYS A 217 20.50 -59.39 5.01
CA LYS A 217 20.36 -60.21 6.23
C LYS A 217 20.25 -61.70 5.88
N LYS A 218 19.36 -62.07 4.95
CA LYS A 218 19.22 -63.47 4.48
C LYS A 218 20.54 -64.01 3.93
N ARG A 219 21.27 -63.21 3.15
CA ARG A 219 22.58 -63.60 2.60
C ARG A 219 23.58 -63.89 3.72
N ARG A 220 23.69 -63.04 4.73
CA ARG A 220 24.56 -63.27 5.89
C ARG A 220 24.17 -64.53 6.67
N GLU A 221 22.88 -64.76 6.88
CA GLU A 221 22.37 -65.98 7.54
C GLU A 221 22.77 -67.25 6.75
N MET A 222 22.64 -67.21 5.42
CA MET A 222 23.03 -68.31 4.55
C MET A 222 24.55 -68.54 4.52
N GLU A 223 25.34 -67.47 4.43
CA GLU A 223 26.80 -67.52 4.52
C GLU A 223 27.25 -68.15 5.85
N ASN A 224 26.61 -67.78 6.96
CA ASN A 224 26.87 -68.38 8.28
C ASN A 224 26.51 -69.88 8.31
N LEU A 225 25.37 -70.28 7.75
CA LEU A 225 24.98 -71.68 7.67
C LEU A 225 25.95 -72.52 6.84
N VAL A 226 26.37 -71.99 5.69
CA VAL A 226 27.38 -72.64 4.82
C VAL A 226 28.71 -72.75 5.56
N HIS A 227 29.12 -71.71 6.29
CA HIS A 227 30.34 -71.72 7.09
C HIS A 227 30.29 -72.79 8.19
N GLN A 228 29.21 -72.88 8.95
CA GLN A 228 29.01 -73.91 9.98
C GLN A 228 29.05 -75.33 9.38
N ARG A 229 28.34 -75.57 8.26
CA ARG A 229 28.37 -76.87 7.57
C ARG A 229 29.78 -77.23 7.09
N ARG A 230 30.53 -76.24 6.57
CA ARG A 230 31.93 -76.43 6.15
C ARG A 230 32.83 -76.83 7.32
N ILE A 231 32.69 -76.19 8.48
CA ILE A 231 33.44 -76.56 9.69
C ILE A 231 33.11 -78.01 10.09
N LYS A 232 31.82 -78.36 10.13
CA LYS A 232 31.37 -79.71 10.49
C LYS A 232 31.86 -80.78 9.50
N LEU A 233 31.87 -80.48 8.20
CA LEU A 233 32.42 -81.40 7.20
C LEU A 233 33.92 -81.62 7.43
N LYS A 234 34.68 -80.56 7.67
CA LYS A 234 36.12 -80.67 7.99
C LYS A 234 36.38 -81.47 9.27
N SER A 235 35.52 -81.39 10.28
CA SER A 235 35.68 -82.21 11.49
C SER A 235 35.38 -83.69 11.22
N ILE A 236 34.34 -83.99 10.43
CA ILE A 236 34.00 -85.37 10.04
C ILE A 236 35.09 -85.98 9.15
N GLU A 237 35.67 -85.19 8.24
CA GLU A 237 36.78 -85.63 7.38
C GLU A 237 38.04 -85.96 8.20
N ARG A 238 38.35 -85.17 9.23
CA ARG A 238 39.45 -85.47 10.17
C ARG A 238 39.18 -86.69 11.06
N GLU A 239 37.92 -86.92 11.44
CA GLU A 239 37.54 -88.07 12.29
C GLU A 239 37.54 -89.39 11.49
N ASN A 240 37.16 -89.34 10.21
CA ASN A 240 37.14 -90.49 9.30
C ASN A 240 38.43 -90.64 8.47
N ASP A 241 39.51 -89.97 8.84
CA ASP A 241 40.78 -90.08 8.12
C ASP A 241 41.30 -91.54 8.23
N PRO A 242 41.31 -92.29 7.11
CA PRO A 242 41.73 -93.68 7.11
C PRO A 242 43.22 -93.79 7.44
N ASP A 243 44.05 -92.78 7.13
CA ASP A 243 45.48 -92.82 7.41
C ASP A 243 45.76 -92.72 8.91
N VAL A 244 45.00 -91.89 9.64
CA VAL A 244 45.08 -91.80 11.11
C VAL A 244 44.57 -93.09 11.77
N SER A 245 43.53 -93.69 11.20
CA SER A 245 42.98 -94.96 11.69
C SER A 245 43.93 -96.14 11.40
N ILE A 246 44.53 -96.17 10.20
CA ILE A 246 45.50 -97.19 9.75
C ILE A 246 46.79 -97.09 10.56
N THR A 247 47.34 -95.90 10.79
CA THR A 247 48.54 -95.72 11.63
C THR A 247 48.29 -96.20 13.05
N LYS A 248 47.13 -95.89 13.64
CA LYS A 248 46.76 -96.38 14.98
C LYS A 248 46.68 -97.91 15.04
N VAL A 249 46.11 -98.56 14.01
CA VAL A 249 46.06 -100.03 13.91
C VAL A 249 47.46 -100.62 13.70
N ILE A 250 48.28 -100.02 12.84
CA ILE A 250 49.67 -100.44 12.61
C ILE A 250 50.48 -100.39 13.91
N ASP A 251 50.33 -99.34 14.70
CA ASP A 251 51.04 -99.20 15.96
C ASP A 251 50.54 -100.21 17.01
N GLN A 252 49.24 -100.50 17.06
CA GLN A 252 48.70 -101.61 17.86
C GLN A 252 49.26 -102.97 17.43
N VAL A 253 49.41 -103.22 16.12
CA VAL A 253 50.01 -104.46 15.61
C VAL A 253 51.50 -104.55 15.97
N LYS A 254 52.25 -103.45 15.93
CA LYS A 254 53.65 -103.42 16.39
C LYS A 254 53.74 -103.75 17.88
N GLU A 255 52.89 -103.14 18.70
CA GLU A 255 52.84 -103.37 20.14
C GLU A 255 52.53 -104.85 20.45
N LEU A 256 51.51 -105.42 19.81
CA LEU A 256 51.17 -106.84 19.96
C LEU A 256 52.29 -107.77 19.48
N LYS A 257 53.03 -107.41 18.43
CA LYS A 257 54.20 -108.18 17.98
C LYS A 257 55.34 -108.13 19.01
N ILE A 258 55.57 -106.98 19.64
CA ILE A 258 56.56 -106.83 20.72
C ILE A 258 56.15 -107.69 21.92
N GLN A 259 54.88 -107.60 22.35
CA GLN A 259 54.35 -108.43 23.44
C GLN A 259 54.45 -109.93 23.10
N ARG A 260 54.12 -110.34 21.87
CA ARG A 260 54.28 -111.73 21.43
C ARG A 260 55.74 -112.19 21.48
N PHE A 261 56.67 -111.31 21.09
CA PHE A 261 58.10 -111.60 21.15
C PHE A 261 58.59 -111.73 22.60
N GLN A 262 58.10 -110.88 23.50
CA GLN A 262 58.38 -110.96 24.94
C GLN A 262 57.83 -112.27 25.53
N CYS A 263 56.57 -112.63 25.28
CA CYS A 263 56.02 -113.91 25.73
C CYS A 263 56.77 -115.12 25.13
N ALA A 264 57.24 -115.03 23.88
CA ALA A 264 58.03 -116.11 23.27
C ALA A 264 59.44 -116.23 23.88
N MET A 265 60.02 -115.13 24.36
CA MET A 265 61.28 -115.11 25.09
C MET A 265 61.16 -115.68 26.51
N GLU A 266 59.97 -115.57 27.14
CA GLU A 266 59.68 -116.13 28.47
C GLU A 266 59.44 -117.66 28.47
N ILE A 267 59.30 -118.29 27.29
CA ILE A 267 59.04 -119.75 27.13
C ILE A 267 60.34 -120.57 26.97
N LYS A 268 61.52 -119.99 27.25
CA LYS A 268 62.83 -120.69 27.22
C LYS A 268 63.45 -120.79 28.60
#